data_AF-A0A840VBU7-F1
#
_entry.id   AF-A0A840VBU7-F1
#
_cell.length_a   1.000
_cell.length_b   1.000
_cell.length_c   1.000
_cell.angle_alpha   90.00
_cell.angle_beta   90.00
_cell.angle_gamma   90.00
#
_symmetry.space_group_name_H-M   'P 1'
#
loop_
_entity.id
_entity.type
_entity.pdbx_description
1 polymer ?
#
loop_
_entity_poly.entity_id
_entity_poly.type
_entity_poly.pdbx_seq_one_letter_code
_entity_poly.pdbx_strand_id
1 'polypeptide(L)'
;MFFYSRHPFALLLGTCLATKPAFTLNPAIPATVGCTARKIAPVLPLTLADDEATRHLLDAIHRSTPIALYYQGGSHPGVLRKFQPICLYRLDPGGVVYAHGHCLRHREPRTLRLDRIRFA
;
A
#
# COMPACT_ATOMS: atom_id res chain seq x y z
N MET A 1 63.50 24.57 5.59
CA MET A 1 64.50 24.06 6.54
C MET A 1 63.83 22.97 7.35
N PHE A 2 64.38 21.76 7.29
CA PHE A 2 63.90 20.56 8.00
C PHE A 2 63.91 20.78 9.51
N PHE A 3 63.07 20.09 10.29
CA PHE A 3 63.54 19.12 11.28
C PHE A 3 62.41 18.23 11.85
N TYR A 4 62.75 16.95 11.89
CA TYR A 4 62.10 15.76 12.46
C TYR A 4 61.76 15.83 13.96
N SER A 5 60.74 15.05 14.36
CA SER A 5 60.72 14.10 15.51
C SER A 5 59.34 14.07 16.17
N ARG A 6 58.75 12.98 16.65
CA ARG A 6 59.12 11.57 16.79
C ARG A 6 57.80 10.84 17.13
N HIS A 7 57.54 9.68 16.51
CA HIS A 7 56.71 8.60 17.09
C HIS A 7 57.38 8.06 18.37
N PRO A 8 56.74 7.29 19.28
CA PRO A 8 55.64 6.33 19.06
C PRO A 8 54.57 6.27 20.19
N PHE A 9 53.52 5.47 20.02
CA PHE A 9 52.95 4.57 21.05
C PHE A 9 51.81 3.75 20.42
N ALA A 10 52.06 2.47 20.17
CA ALA A 10 51.45 1.33 20.87
C ALA A 10 49.96 1.13 20.51
N LEU A 11 49.68 0.24 19.54
CA LEU A 11 49.28 -1.15 19.79
C LEU A 11 48.11 -1.26 20.79
N LEU A 12 46.92 -1.57 20.27
CA LEU A 12 46.04 -2.55 20.90
C LEU A 12 45.14 -3.18 19.85
N LEU A 13 45.37 -4.48 19.67
CA LEU A 13 44.57 -5.41 18.90
C LEU A 13 43.14 -5.44 19.44
N GLY A 14 42.18 -5.18 18.56
CA GLY A 14 40.77 -5.49 18.78
C GLY A 14 40.26 -6.32 17.61
N THR A 15 40.57 -7.61 17.59
CA THR A 15 39.98 -8.55 16.63
C THR A 15 38.49 -8.71 16.93
N CYS A 16 37.65 -8.00 16.17
CA CYS A 16 36.21 -8.28 16.10
C CYS A 16 36.01 -9.60 15.35
N LEU A 17 35.86 -10.69 16.10
CA LEU A 17 35.39 -11.97 15.58
C LEU A 17 33.95 -11.81 15.12
N ALA A 18 33.76 -11.73 13.80
CA ALA A 18 32.46 -11.78 13.16
C ALA A 18 31.87 -13.19 13.33
N THR A 19 31.01 -13.38 14.34
CA THR A 19 30.24 -14.61 14.52
C THR A 19 29.16 -14.66 13.44
N LYS A 20 29.42 -15.47 12.40
CA LYS A 20 28.45 -15.82 11.36
C LYS A 20 27.34 -16.65 12.02
N PRO A 21 26.05 -16.25 11.98
CA PRO A 21 24.99 -17.11 12.47
C PRO A 21 24.88 -18.32 11.55
N ALA A 22 25.09 -19.51 12.11
CA ALA A 22 24.83 -20.77 11.45
C ALA A 22 23.33 -20.86 11.17
N PHE A 23 22.98 -20.89 9.89
CA PHE A 23 21.62 -21.12 9.43
C PHE A 23 21.30 -22.60 9.64
N THR A 24 20.69 -22.94 10.78
CA THR A 24 20.18 -24.29 11.03
C THR A 24 18.93 -24.50 10.20
N LEU A 25 19.05 -25.21 9.08
CA LEU A 25 17.92 -25.72 8.33
C LEU A 25 17.20 -26.75 9.21
N ASN A 26 16.10 -26.35 9.83
CA ASN A 26 15.23 -27.24 10.56
C ASN A 26 14.41 -28.06 9.55
N PRO A 27 14.55 -29.39 9.47
CA PRO A 27 13.72 -30.20 8.59
C PRO A 27 12.35 -30.45 9.26
N ALA A 28 11.31 -30.39 8.44
CA ALA A 28 9.95 -30.87 8.71
C ALA A 28 9.08 -30.05 9.69
N ILE A 29 8.56 -28.92 9.19
CA ILE A 29 7.18 -28.55 9.49
C ILE A 29 6.37 -28.85 8.22
N PRO A 30 5.43 -29.83 8.22
CA PRO A 30 4.47 -29.93 7.14
C PRO A 30 3.58 -28.68 7.20
N ALA A 31 3.88 -27.71 6.34
CA ALA A 31 3.06 -26.53 6.14
C ALA A 31 1.78 -26.93 5.37
N THR A 32 0.89 -27.68 6.02
CA THR A 32 -0.49 -27.82 5.54
C THR A 32 -1.26 -26.59 6.02
N VAL A 33 -0.85 -25.41 5.54
CA VAL A 33 -1.70 -24.23 5.59
C VAL A 33 -2.75 -24.47 4.52
N GLY A 34 -3.88 -25.03 4.94
CA GLY A 34 -5.10 -25.01 4.14
C GLY A 34 -5.48 -23.55 3.91
N CYS A 35 -4.93 -22.95 2.86
CA CYS A 35 -5.52 -21.78 2.23
C CYS A 35 -6.86 -22.25 1.67
N THR A 36 -7.89 -22.27 2.52
CA THR A 36 -9.26 -22.32 2.05
C THR A 36 -9.40 -21.13 1.12
N ALA A 37 -9.46 -21.40 -0.18
CA ALA A 37 -9.61 -20.37 -1.20
C ALA A 37 -10.89 -19.62 -0.86
N ARG A 38 -10.73 -18.45 -0.24
CA ARG A 38 -11.84 -17.58 0.14
C ARG A 38 -12.57 -17.28 -1.16
N LYS A 39 -13.80 -17.79 -1.30
CA LYS A 39 -14.64 -17.59 -2.48
C LYS A 39 -14.64 -16.09 -2.77
N ILE A 40 -13.93 -15.67 -3.81
CA ILE A 40 -13.85 -14.26 -4.19
C ILE A 40 -15.24 -13.94 -4.71
N ALA A 41 -15.96 -13.06 -4.01
CA ALA A 41 -17.26 -12.59 -4.48
C ALA A 41 -17.10 -12.05 -5.92
N PRO A 42 -18.05 -12.34 -6.83
CA PRO A 42 -17.93 -11.87 -8.20
C PRO A 42 -17.80 -10.34 -8.21
N VAL A 43 -16.69 -9.85 -8.76
CA VAL A 43 -16.46 -8.41 -8.91
C VAL A 43 -17.25 -7.94 -10.12
N LEU A 44 -18.25 -7.08 -9.89
CA LEU A 44 -19.11 -6.52 -10.93
C LEU A 44 -18.58 -5.15 -11.32
N PRO A 45 -17.86 -4.99 -12.45
CA PRO A 45 -17.33 -3.69 -12.85
C PRO A 45 -18.48 -2.72 -13.16
N LEU A 46 -18.31 -1.46 -12.78
CA LEU A 46 -19.25 -0.39 -13.11
C LEU A 46 -18.71 0.41 -14.30
N THR A 47 -19.53 0.52 -15.33
CA THR A 47 -19.26 1.32 -16.54
C THR A 47 -20.28 2.44 -16.74
N LEU A 48 -21.39 2.41 -16.02
CA LEU A 48 -22.47 3.40 -16.05
C LEU A 48 -22.67 3.98 -14.64
N ALA A 49 -23.09 5.24 -14.58
CA ALA A 49 -23.30 5.96 -13.32
C ALA A 49 -24.78 6.20 -13.05
N ASP A 50 -25.26 5.71 -11.91
CA ASP A 50 -26.61 5.97 -11.40
C ASP A 50 -26.66 7.27 -10.56
N ASP A 51 -25.51 7.72 -10.04
CA ASP A 51 -25.38 8.88 -9.17
C ASP A 51 -24.20 9.78 -9.57
N GLU A 52 -24.20 11.02 -9.05
CA GLU A 52 -23.19 12.03 -9.36
C GLU A 52 -21.78 11.61 -8.93
N ALA A 53 -21.65 10.94 -7.77
CA ALA A 53 -20.36 10.54 -7.26
C ALA A 53 -19.72 9.44 -8.12
N THR A 54 -20.52 8.46 -8.55
CA THR A 54 -20.08 7.44 -9.50
C THR A 54 -19.67 8.08 -10.83
N ARG A 55 -20.44 9.04 -11.33
CA ARG A 55 -20.13 9.76 -12.58
C ARG A 55 -18.79 10.49 -12.51
N HIS A 56 -18.57 11.24 -11.44
CA HIS A 56 -17.34 12.01 -11.25
C HIS A 56 -16.09 11.12 -11.22
N LEU A 57 -16.18 9.94 -10.59
CA LEU A 57 -15.08 8.97 -10.58
C LEU A 57 -14.88 8.27 -11.91
N LEU A 58 -15.95 7.91 -12.63
CA LEU A 58 -15.83 7.34 -13.97
C LEU A 58 -15.16 8.34 -14.92
N ASP A 59 -15.50 9.62 -14.84
CA ASP A 59 -14.87 10.67 -15.64
C ASP A 59 -13.37 10.77 -15.33
N ALA A 60 -12.98 10.70 -14.05
CA ALA A 60 -11.57 10.74 -13.67
C ALA A 60 -10.80 9.48 -14.08
N ILE A 61 -11.43 8.30 -14.08
CA ILE A 61 -10.86 7.08 -14.63
C ILE A 61 -10.63 7.27 -16.14
N HIS A 62 -11.64 7.73 -16.86
CA HIS A 62 -11.57 7.94 -18.30
C HIS A 62 -10.47 8.94 -18.68
N ARG A 63 -10.36 10.04 -17.94
CA ARG A 63 -9.34 11.08 -18.15
C ARG A 63 -7.98 10.73 -17.55
N SER A 64 -7.86 9.63 -16.82
CA SER A 64 -6.65 9.28 -16.05
C SER A 64 -6.18 10.41 -15.12
N THR A 65 -7.12 11.13 -14.51
CA THR A 65 -6.84 12.28 -13.64
C THR A 65 -7.03 11.95 -12.16
N PRO A 66 -6.14 12.39 -11.26
CA PRO A 66 -6.36 12.23 -9.83
C PRO A 66 -7.49 13.12 -9.32
N ILE A 67 -8.27 12.63 -8.36
CA ILE A 67 -9.31 13.37 -7.65
C ILE A 67 -8.86 13.71 -6.22
N ALA A 68 -9.21 14.90 -5.75
CA ALA A 68 -9.13 15.28 -4.35
C ALA A 68 -10.44 14.90 -3.62
N LEU A 69 -10.32 14.15 -2.52
CA LEU A 69 -11.48 13.69 -1.75
C LEU A 69 -11.17 13.53 -0.27
N TYR A 70 -12.22 13.57 0.55
CA TYR A 70 -12.20 13.19 1.97
C TYR A 70 -12.77 11.78 2.11
N TYR A 71 -12.07 10.90 2.82
CA TYR A 71 -12.53 9.52 3.06
C TYR A 71 -12.81 9.28 4.54
N GLN A 72 -14.03 8.84 4.87
CA GLN A 72 -14.48 8.60 6.25
C GLN A 72 -14.26 7.15 6.71
N GLY A 73 -13.16 6.53 6.29
CA GLY A 73 -12.82 5.15 6.69
C GLY A 73 -11.33 4.94 6.92
N GLY A 74 -10.99 3.77 7.47
CA GLY A 74 -9.62 3.40 7.82
C GLY A 74 -9.13 4.09 9.10
N SER A 75 -7.82 4.12 9.29
CA SER A 75 -7.17 4.65 10.51
C SER A 75 -7.10 6.18 10.58
N HIS A 76 -7.36 6.88 9.47
CA HIS A 76 -7.28 8.35 9.37
C HIS A 76 -8.50 8.89 8.60
N PRO A 77 -9.70 8.90 9.23
CA PRO A 77 -10.92 9.40 8.61
C PRO A 77 -10.89 10.92 8.45
N GLY A 78 -11.58 11.44 7.44
CA GLY A 78 -11.77 12.88 7.23
C GLY A 78 -10.54 13.65 6.72
N VAL A 79 -9.42 12.97 6.47
CA VAL A 79 -8.22 13.59 5.89
C VAL A 79 -8.37 13.71 4.37
N LEU A 80 -7.97 14.87 3.83
CA LEU A 80 -7.91 15.10 2.38
C LEU A 80 -6.90 14.16 1.72
N ARG A 81 -7.31 13.51 0.64
CA ARG A 81 -6.52 12.53 -0.12
C ARG A 81 -6.55 12.89 -1.59
N LYS A 82 -5.40 12.80 -2.25
CA LYS A 82 -5.30 12.78 -3.71
C LYS A 82 -5.30 11.32 -4.17
N PHE A 83 -6.36 10.90 -4.83
CA PHE A 83 -6.62 9.52 -5.21
C PHE A 83 -6.68 9.40 -6.74
N GLN A 84 -5.92 8.48 -7.31
CA GLN A 84 -5.99 8.13 -8.73
C GLN A 84 -6.89 6.90 -8.85
N PRO A 85 -8.17 7.05 -9.24
CA PRO A 85 -9.03 5.90 -9.45
C PRO A 85 -8.57 5.11 -10.69
N ILE A 86 -8.74 3.79 -10.64
CA ILE A 86 -8.46 2.85 -11.73
C ILE A 86 -9.75 2.18 -12.19
N CYS A 87 -10.58 1.71 -11.26
CA CYS A 87 -11.85 1.08 -11.59
C CYS A 87 -12.89 1.24 -10.47
N LEU A 88 -14.17 1.10 -10.85
CA LEU A 88 -15.29 1.01 -9.93
C LEU A 88 -15.93 -0.38 -10.04
N TYR A 89 -16.40 -0.92 -8.92
CA TYR A 89 -17.09 -2.21 -8.90
C TYR A 89 -18.05 -2.36 -7.71
N ARG A 90 -18.95 -3.34 -7.80
CA ARG A 90 -19.74 -3.88 -6.69
C ARG A 90 -19.34 -5.32 -6.41
N LEU A 91 -19.53 -5.78 -5.18
CA LEU A 91 -19.35 -7.20 -4.81
C LEU A 91 -20.65 -7.99 -4.99
N ASP A 92 -21.80 -7.31 -4.89
CA ASP A 92 -23.13 -7.88 -5.02
C ASP A 92 -24.02 -6.94 -5.85
N PRO A 93 -24.98 -7.46 -6.63
CA PRO A 93 -25.98 -6.63 -7.31
C PRO A 93 -26.72 -5.73 -6.33
N GLY A 94 -26.82 -4.43 -6.61
CA GLY A 94 -27.44 -3.45 -5.71
C GLY A 94 -26.62 -3.09 -4.46
N GLY A 95 -25.48 -3.73 -4.23
CA GLY A 95 -24.60 -3.47 -3.08
C GLY A 95 -23.80 -2.17 -3.16
N VAL A 96 -22.95 -1.92 -2.16
CA VAL A 96 -22.09 -0.72 -2.10
C VAL A 96 -21.12 -0.68 -3.28
N VAL A 97 -20.92 0.50 -3.85
CA VAL A 97 -19.89 0.75 -4.87
C VAL A 97 -18.54 0.94 -4.21
N TYR A 98 -17.53 0.28 -4.76
CA TYR A 98 -16.13 0.39 -4.36
C TYR A 98 -15.34 1.03 -5.49
N ALA A 99 -14.41 1.91 -5.12
CA ALA A 99 -13.42 2.49 -6.02
C ALA A 99 -12.04 1.93 -5.67
N HIS A 100 -11.36 1.31 -6.65
CA HIS A 100 -9.97 0.88 -6.51
C HIS A 100 -9.04 1.80 -7.28
N GLY A 101 -7.88 2.06 -6.70
CA GLY A 101 -6.91 3.00 -7.26
C GLY A 101 -5.71 3.22 -6.34
N HIS A 102 -4.93 4.26 -6.61
CA HIS A 102 -3.75 4.61 -5.81
C HIS A 102 -3.97 5.87 -4.98
N CYS A 103 -3.59 5.80 -3.70
CA CYS A 103 -3.44 7.00 -2.89
C CYS A 103 -2.08 7.65 -3.20
N LEU A 104 -2.07 8.83 -3.83
CA LEU A 104 -0.83 9.44 -4.31
C LEU A 104 0.10 9.91 -3.18
N ARG A 105 -0.44 10.14 -1.97
CA ARG A 105 0.37 10.48 -0.79
C ARG A 105 1.28 9.33 -0.37
N HIS A 106 0.76 8.10 -0.38
CA HIS A 106 1.48 6.91 0.08
C HIS A 106 2.00 6.05 -1.08
N ARG A 107 1.59 6.35 -2.32
CA ARG A 107 1.88 5.56 -3.53
C ARG A 107 1.49 4.09 -3.42
N GLU A 108 0.43 3.82 -2.66
CA GLU A 108 -0.06 2.46 -2.42
C GLU A 108 -1.46 2.26 -2.99
N PRO A 109 -1.79 1.03 -3.44
CA PRO A 109 -3.15 0.69 -3.84
C PRO A 109 -4.09 0.77 -2.64
N ARG A 110 -5.30 1.26 -2.88
CA ARG A 110 -6.38 1.38 -1.89
C ARG A 110 -7.72 1.12 -2.56
N THR A 111 -8.60 0.50 -1.80
CA THR A 111 -10.02 0.37 -2.14
C THR A 111 -10.82 1.24 -1.18
N LEU A 112 -11.64 2.13 -1.73
CA LEU A 112 -12.49 3.06 -1.00
C LEU A 112 -13.95 2.68 -1.23
N ARG A 113 -14.78 2.72 -0.19
CA ARG A 113 -16.23 2.63 -0.37
C ARG A 113 -16.78 3.99 -0.77
N LEU A 114 -17.62 4.03 -1.80
CA LEU A 114 -18.13 5.26 -2.37
C LEU A 114 -19.03 6.04 -1.40
N ASP A 115 -19.82 5.33 -0.60
CA ASP A 115 -20.69 5.87 0.45
C ASP A 115 -19.94 6.57 1.60
N ARG A 116 -18.60 6.47 1.62
CA ARG A 116 -17.73 7.12 2.62
C ARG A 116 -16.84 8.19 2.03
N ILE A 117 -17.08 8.58 0.78
CA ILE A 117 -16.31 9.61 0.07
C ILE A 117 -17.11 10.91 0.06
N ARG A 118 -16.43 12.02 0.31
CA ARG A 118 -16.90 13.36 -0.03
C ARG A 118 -15.88 14.01 -0.94
N PHE A 119 -16.29 14.51 -2.11
CA PHE A 119 -15.39 15.29 -2.95
C PHE A 119 -15.02 16.61 -2.26
N ALA A 120 -13.81 17.09 -2.55
CA ALA A 120 -13.29 18.34 -2.00
C ALA A 120 -13.73 19.55 -2.82
#